data_AF-A0A2L2Z8E0-F1
#
_entry.id   AF-A0A2L2Z8E0-F1
#
_cell.length_a   1.000
_cell.length_b   1.000
_cell.length_c   1.000
_cell.angle_alpha   90.00
_cell.angle_beta   90.00
_cell.angle_gamma   90.00
#
_symmetry.space_group_name_H-M   'P 1'
#
loop_
_entity.id
_entity.type
_entity.pdbx_description
1 polymer ?
#
loop_
_entity_poly.entity_id
_entity_poly.type
_entity_poly.pdbx_seq_one_letter_code
_entity_poly.pdbx_strand_id
1 'polypeptide(L)' 'NSKIGAIVNCSSKNRLIFVHAGTSAGFVQGAELIYTASSQTGDYHGQMNFENFRKWVLEKLLPNLQPESVV' A
#
# COMPACT_ATOMS: atom_id res chain seq x y z
N ASN A 1 6.40 11.74 39.08
CA ASN A 1 7.60 11.41 38.27
C ASN A 1 7.20 11.09 36.85
N SER A 2 7.28 12.11 36.00
CA SER A 2 6.86 12.12 34.61
C SER A 2 7.61 11.10 33.75
N LYS A 3 6.86 10.33 32.96
CA LYS A 3 7.24 10.03 31.57
C LYS A 3 6.06 10.37 30.64
N ILE A 4 5.60 11.63 30.75
CA ILE A 4 4.89 12.28 29.65
C ILE A 4 5.98 12.64 28.65
N GLY A 5 6.01 11.96 27.50
CA GLY A 5 6.96 12.28 26.42
C GLY A 5 7.64 11.08 25.74
N ALA A 6 7.57 9.88 26.31
CA ALA A 6 7.96 8.68 25.57
C ALA A 6 6.71 8.09 24.93
N ILE A 7 6.54 8.28 23.62
CA ILE A 7 5.68 7.39 22.82
C ILE A 7 6.28 6.00 23.04
N VAL A 8 5.61 5.19 23.86
CA VAL A 8 5.91 3.76 23.96
C VAL A 8 5.94 3.27 22.52
N ASN A 9 7.01 2.59 22.10
CA ASN A 9 7.07 2.03 20.75
C ASN A 9 5.88 1.06 20.60
N CYS A 10 4.80 1.62 20.09
CA CYS A 10 3.54 0.95 19.82
C CYS A 10 3.55 0.57 18.33
N SER A 11 4.72 0.21 17.78
CA SER A 11 4.79 -0.34 16.42
C SER A 11 3.87 -1.54 16.39
N SER A 12 2.70 -1.34 15.78
CA SER A 12 1.73 -2.38 15.60
C SER A 12 2.42 -3.46 14.76
N LYS A 13 2.47 -4.68 15.29
CA LYS A 13 2.93 -5.87 14.55
C LYS A 13 2.18 -6.02 13.21
N ASN A 14 0.99 -5.45 13.14
CA ASN A 14 0.16 -5.39 11.96
C ASN A 14 0.27 -3.98 11.35
N ARG A 15 0.70 -3.91 10.10
CA ARG A 15 0.64 -2.69 9.28
C ARG A 15 -0.38 -2.92 8.17
N LEU A 16 -1.16 -1.91 7.84
CA LEU A 16 -2.06 -1.96 6.69
C LEU A 16 -1.33 -1.35 5.49
N ILE A 17 -1.30 -2.08 4.39
CA ILE A 17 -0.85 -1.57 3.09
C ILE A 17 -2.09 -1.23 2.28
N PHE A 18 -2.11 -0.02 1.75
CA PHE A 18 -3.15 0.52 0.88
C PHE A 18 -2.48 1.08 -0.37
N VAL A 19 -2.89 0.61 -1.55
CA VAL A 19 -2.39 1.06 -2.86
C VAL A 19 -3.58 1.40 -3.73
N HIS A 20 -3.52 2.55 -4.41
CA HIS A 20 -4.56 3.01 -5.32
C HIS A 20 -3.98 4.00 -6.34
N ALA A 21 -4.56 4.06 -7.54
CA ALA A 21 -4.30 5.12 -8.51
C ALA A 21 -5.40 6.19 -8.49
N GLY A 22 -4.99 7.45 -8.59
CA GLY A 22 -5.87 8.61 -8.71
C GLY A 22 -5.75 9.30 -10.06
N THR A 23 -6.82 9.97 -10.46
CA THR A 23 -6.93 10.84 -11.63
C THR A 23 -7.44 12.21 -11.19
N SER A 24 -7.53 13.19 -12.11
CA SER A 24 -8.17 14.47 -11.84
C SER A 24 -9.67 14.34 -11.47
N ALA A 25 -10.31 13.23 -11.84
CA ALA A 25 -11.71 12.92 -11.52
C ALA A 25 -11.87 12.07 -10.25
N GLY A 26 -10.77 11.75 -9.55
CA GLY A 26 -10.77 10.89 -8.37
C GLY A 26 -10.13 9.52 -8.64
N PHE A 27 -10.45 8.55 -7.80
CA PHE A 27 -9.83 7.22 -7.81
C PHE A 27 -10.24 6.37 -9.03
N VAL A 28 -9.28 5.62 -9.59
CA VAL A 28 -9.54 4.66 -10.67
C VAL A 28 -10.29 3.46 -10.09
N GLN A 29 -11.59 3.37 -10.34
CA GLN A 29 -12.44 2.30 -9.81
C GLN A 29 -11.86 0.91 -10.13
N GLY A 30 -11.69 0.05 -9.11
CA GLY A 30 -11.15 -1.31 -9.26
C GLY A 30 -9.62 -1.41 -9.16
N ALA A 31 -8.92 -0.27 -9.02
CA ALA A 31 -7.48 -0.23 -8.81
C ALA A 31 -7.07 -0.29 -7.33
N GLU A 32 -7.99 -0.50 -6.39
CA GLU A 32 -7.67 -0.62 -4.97
C GLU A 32 -6.99 -1.95 -4.64
N LEU A 33 -5.99 -1.89 -3.76
CA LEU A 33 -5.38 -3.05 -3.13
C LEU A 33 -5.13 -2.73 -1.65
N ILE A 34 -5.77 -3.52 -0.77
CA ILE A 34 -5.70 -3.35 0.68
C ILE A 34 -5.35 -4.70 1.31
N TYR A 35 -4.27 -4.76 2.08
CA TYR A 35 -3.90 -5.97 2.79
C TYR A 35 -3.06 -5.66 4.03
N THR A 36 -3.09 -6.54 5.02
CA THR A 36 -2.24 -6.43 6.21
C THR A 36 -0.85 -7.00 5.90
N ALA A 37 0.19 -6.20 6.06
CA ALA A 37 1.55 -6.69 6.09
C ALA A 37 1.75 -7.54 7.35
N SER A 38 2.14 -8.80 7.15
CA SER A 38 2.54 -9.67 8.27
C SER A 38 3.97 -9.34 8.69
N SER A 39 4.23 -9.23 9.99
CA SER A 39 5.57 -9.10 10.53
C SER A 39 6.30 -10.46 10.46
N GLN A 40 6.70 -10.90 9.27
CA GLN A 40 7.71 -11.94 9.18
C GLN A 40 9.07 -11.30 9.46
N THR A 41 9.78 -11.90 10.40
CA THR A 41 10.99 -11.38 11.04
C THR A 41 12.10 -11.13 10.02
N GLY A 42 12.60 -9.90 9.96
CA GLY A 42 13.71 -9.50 9.10
C GLY A 42 13.21 -8.76 7.85
N ASP A 43 13.72 -7.54 7.65
CA ASP A 43 13.44 -6.71 6.47
C ASP A 43 11.94 -6.40 6.25
N TYR A 44 11.53 -5.19 6.60
CA TYR A 44 10.17 -4.67 6.35
C TYR A 44 9.97 -4.17 4.90
N HIS A 45 11.01 -4.19 4.07
CA HIS A 45 10.97 -3.78 2.66
C HIS A 45 10.35 -4.84 1.76
N GLY A 46 10.20 -6.08 2.23
CA GLY A 46 9.68 -7.20 1.44
C GLY A 46 8.15 -7.22 1.20
N GLN A 47 7.35 -6.42 1.90
CA GLN A 47 5.88 -6.58 1.88
C GLN A 47 5.20 -5.88 0.69
N MET A 48 5.52 -4.62 0.39
CA MET A 48 5.17 -3.98 -0.89
C MET A 48 6.45 -3.80 -1.71
N ASN A 49 6.84 -4.88 -2.39
CA ASN A 49 8.04 -4.93 -3.23
C ASN A 49 7.68 -4.73 -4.72
N PHE A 50 8.70 -4.75 -5.57
CA PHE A 50 8.53 -4.62 -7.02
C PHE A 50 7.53 -5.63 -7.60
N GLU A 51 7.56 -6.89 -7.19
CA GLU A 51 6.66 -7.92 -7.73
C GLU A 51 5.20 -7.65 -7.33
N ASN A 52 4.94 -7.24 -6.09
CA ASN A 52 3.59 -6.89 -5.64
C ASN A 52 3.09 -5.63 -6.34
N PHE A 53 3.96 -4.63 -6.54
CA PHE A 53 3.64 -3.45 -7.32
C PHE A 53 3.34 -3.80 -8.78
N ARG A 54 4.18 -4.62 -9.41
CA ARG A 54 4.00 -5.07 -10.79
C ARG A 54 2.69 -5.83 -10.98
N LYS A 55 2.36 -6.75 -10.07
CA LYS A 55 1.07 -7.47 -10.07
C LYS A 55 -0.10 -6.50 -9.95
N TRP A 56 -0.02 -5.55 -9.01
CA TRP A 56 -1.04 -4.52 -8.88
C TRP A 56 -1.22 -3.71 -10.18
N VAL A 57 -0.11 -3.30 -10.82
CA VAL A 57 -0.18 -2.58 -12.11
C VAL A 57 -0.90 -3.43 -13.17
N LEU A 58 -0.47 -4.68 -13.35
CA LEU A 58 -0.98 -5.55 -14.42
C LEU A 58 -2.42 -6.02 -14.19
N GLU A 59 -2.80 -6.31 -12.95
CA GLU A 59 -4.06 -6.98 -12.61
C GLU A 59 -5.14 -6.02 -12.09
N LYS A 60 -4.76 -4.87 -11.54
CA LYS A 60 -5.69 -3.91 -10.93
C LYS A 60 -5.67 -2.56 -11.62
N LEU A 61 -4.52 -2.00 -11.94
CA LEU A 61 -4.46 -0.67 -12.56
C LEU A 61 -4.79 -0.72 -14.06
N LEU A 62 -3.98 -1.41 -14.86
CA LEU A 62 -4.08 -1.40 -16.31
C LEU A 62 -5.47 -1.82 -16.84
N PRO A 63 -6.14 -2.85 -16.31
CA PRO A 63 -7.46 -3.25 -16.80
C PRO A 63 -8.55 -2.22 -16.50
N ASN A 64 -8.33 -1.32 -15.52
CA ASN A 64 -9.30 -0.33 -15.08
C ASN A 64 -8.95 1.10 -15.53
N LEU A 65 -7.83 1.30 -16.24
CA LEU A 65 -7.51 2.58 -16.84
C LEU A 65 -8.36 2.84 -18.08
N GLN A 66 -8.67 4.11 -18.31
CA GLN A 66 -9.29 4.50 -19.56
C GLN A 66 -8.27 4.34 -20.71
N PRO A 67 -8.73 4.04 -21.94
CA PRO A 67 -7.87 4.06 -23.11
C PRO A 67 -7.09 5.37 -23.21
N GLU A 68 -5.86 5.30 -23.73
CA GLU A 68 -5.00 6.47 -23.94
C GLU A 68 -4.58 7.21 -22.66
N SER A 69 -4.67 6.54 -21.51
CA SER A 69 -4.12 7.05 -20.24
C SER A 69 -2.58 7.03 -20.24
N VAL A 70 -1.99 8.03 -19.60
CA VAL A 70 -0.55 8.09 -19.28
C VAL A 70 -0.38 7.88 -17.78
N VAL A 71 0.56 7.01 -17.39
CA VAL A 71 0.83 6.58 -16.01
C VAL A 71 2.24 6.92 -15.59
#